data_AF-A0A938VVX4-F1
#
_entry.id   AF-A0A938VVX4-F1
#
_cell.length_a   1.000
_cell.length_b   1.000
_cell.length_c   1.000
_cell.angle_alpha   90.00
_cell.angle_beta   90.00
_cell.angle_gamma   90.00
#
_symmetry.space_group_name_H-M   'P 1'
#
loop_
_entity.id
_entity.type
_entity.pdbx_description
1 polymer ?
#
loop_
_entity_poly.entity_id
_entity_poly.type
_entity_poly.pdbx_seq_one_letter_code
_entity_poly.pdbx_strand_id
1 'polypeptide(L)'
;MDQLEVKRDGLGTLLSFTGRLDTVAAQTLRSPIRAEVERNPASLTCNFRDVNYIGSAVLRLIFEAARELHRRNAQLRILDCPPEIRRVFALTGMDHLVEGGPGPNFSHEINNGALRIFLNGRMDAVRIGEIRDAVRKLVQAHRGAVRFDASAVPYAASAFLHLCIDASKAAKANGGEFGLEKVHPEVAQVFRIAGLQGLLLSSQ
;
A
#
# COMPACT_ATOMS: atom_id res chain seq x y z
N MET A 1 20.48 -11.50 23.38
CA MET A 1 20.20 -11.71 21.93
C MET A 1 19.82 -10.36 21.37
N ASP A 2 20.45 -9.96 20.27
CA ASP A 2 20.07 -8.71 19.58
C ASP A 2 18.65 -8.84 19.02
N GLN A 3 17.79 -7.90 19.41
CA GLN A 3 16.37 -7.90 19.02
C GLN A 3 16.12 -7.28 17.64
N LEU A 4 17.20 -6.92 16.94
CA LEU A 4 17.17 -6.26 15.64
C LEU A 4 18.33 -6.75 14.77
N GLU A 5 17.98 -7.31 13.62
CA GLU A 5 18.90 -7.55 12.51
C GLU A 5 18.66 -6.52 11.41
N VAL A 6 19.73 -5.99 10.80
CA VAL A 6 19.64 -5.00 9.73
C VAL A 6 20.23 -5.57 8.45
N LYS A 7 19.43 -5.63 7.39
CA LYS A 7 19.88 -5.96 6.02
C LYS A 7 19.66 -4.76 5.11
N ARG A 8 20.61 -4.51 4.22
CA ARG A 8 20.56 -3.42 3.25
C ARG A 8 20.62 -4.01 1.86
N ASP A 9 19.66 -3.66 1.02
CA ASP A 9 19.73 -3.85 -0.42
C ASP A 9 19.81 -2.48 -1.10
N GLY A 10 20.25 -2.42 -2.36
CA GLY A 10 20.70 -1.18 -2.99
C GLY A 10 19.80 0.05 -2.86
N LEU A 11 18.48 -0.10 -2.64
CA LEU A 11 17.54 1.02 -2.48
C LEU A 11 16.72 0.98 -1.18
N GLY A 12 16.81 -0.08 -0.37
CA GLY A 12 16.01 -0.24 0.84
C GLY A 12 16.77 -0.83 2.03
N THR A 13 16.26 -0.55 3.23
CA THR A 13 16.73 -1.17 4.46
C THR A 13 15.64 -2.07 5.03
N LEU A 14 15.98 -3.31 5.37
CA LEU A 14 15.16 -4.27 6.10
C LEU A 14 15.64 -4.35 7.56
N LEU A 15 14.72 -4.12 8.48
CA LEU A 15 14.88 -4.24 9.92
C LEU A 15 14.07 -5.46 10.39
N SER A 16 14.73 -6.55 10.76
CA SER A 16 14.04 -7.74 11.30
C SER A 16 14.06 -7.71 12.82
N PHE A 17 12.88 -7.70 13.42
CA PHE A 17 12.71 -7.61 14.87
C PHE A 17 12.35 -8.98 15.46
N THR A 18 12.86 -9.25 16.67
CA THR A 18 12.62 -10.52 17.35
C THR A 18 12.25 -10.33 18.83
N GLY A 19 11.37 -11.20 19.32
CA GLY A 19 10.97 -11.29 20.72
C GLY A 19 10.04 -10.18 21.20
N ARG A 20 10.21 -9.74 22.45
CA ARG A 20 9.36 -8.75 23.12
C ARG A 20 9.87 -7.34 22.89
N LEU A 21 9.06 -6.50 22.25
CA LEU A 21 9.38 -5.10 21.95
C LEU A 21 8.74 -4.15 22.97
N ASP A 22 9.25 -4.15 24.21
CA ASP A 22 8.74 -3.34 25.31
C ASP A 22 9.58 -2.06 25.56
N THR A 23 9.40 -1.42 26.73
CA THR A 23 10.15 -0.22 27.12
C THR A 23 11.66 -0.46 27.21
N VAL A 24 12.09 -1.67 27.61
CA VAL A 24 13.51 -2.02 27.69
C VAL A 24 14.07 -2.17 26.27
N ALA A 25 13.34 -2.89 25.40
CA ALA A 25 13.71 -2.99 23.98
C ALA A 25 13.77 -1.60 23.31
N ALA A 26 12.87 -0.68 23.65
CA ALA A 26 12.88 0.67 23.08
C ALA A 26 14.19 1.43 23.38
N GLN A 27 14.83 1.20 24.53
CA GLN A 27 16.11 1.84 24.88
C GLN A 27 17.24 1.37 23.96
N THR A 28 17.26 0.08 23.61
CA THR A 28 18.29 -0.51 22.75
C THR A 28 18.02 -0.28 21.27
N LEU A 29 16.75 -0.25 20.86
CA LEU A 29 16.33 -0.09 19.46
C LEU A 29 16.36 1.36 18.96
N ARG A 30 16.31 2.35 19.84
CA ARG A 30 16.21 3.77 19.46
C ARG A 30 17.38 4.25 18.58
N SER A 31 18.60 3.95 19.00
CA SER A 31 19.81 4.37 18.27
C SER A 31 19.91 3.70 16.88
N PRO A 32 19.81 2.36 16.74
CA PRO A 32 19.92 1.71 15.44
C PRO A 32 18.78 2.08 14.48
N ILE A 33 17.53 2.20 14.95
CA ILE A 33 16.42 2.66 14.08
C ILE A 33 16.72 4.06 13.56
N ARG A 34 17.14 4.99 14.43
CA ARG A 34 17.47 6.36 14.01
C ARG A 34 18.61 6.39 13.00
N ALA A 35 19.66 5.61 13.21
CA ALA A 35 20.79 5.54 12.28
C ALA A 35 20.35 5.10 10.88
N GLU A 36 19.44 4.12 10.78
CA GLU A 36 18.94 3.67 9.47
C GLU A 36 18.00 4.70 8.81
N VAL A 37 17.24 5.48 9.58
CA VAL A 37 16.46 6.62 9.05
C VAL A 37 17.37 7.74 8.55
N GLU A 38 18.44 8.06 9.29
CA GLU A 38 19.40 9.13 8.97
C GLU A 38 20.21 8.84 7.70
N ARG A 39 20.42 7.56 7.35
CA ARG A 39 21.00 7.13 6.07
C ARG A 39 20.17 7.51 4.84
N ASN A 40 18.96 8.01 5.05
CA ASN A 40 18.06 8.47 4.00
C ASN A 40 17.73 7.37 2.96
N PRO A 41 17.25 6.19 3.39
CA PRO A 41 16.90 5.12 2.47
C PRO A 41 15.66 5.51 1.66
N ALA A 42 15.54 5.02 0.42
CA ALA A 42 14.33 5.23 -0.37
C ALA A 42 13.13 4.48 0.24
N SER A 43 13.39 3.39 0.98
CA SER A 43 12.38 2.65 1.74
C SER A 43 12.97 1.99 2.99
N LEU A 44 12.16 1.89 4.05
CA LEU A 44 12.47 1.16 5.28
C LEU A 44 11.38 0.11 5.52
N THR A 45 11.79 -1.13 5.69
CA THR A 45 10.90 -2.27 5.89
C THR A 45 11.17 -2.89 7.26
N CYS A 46 10.15 -3.12 8.06
CA CYS A 46 10.24 -3.70 9.40
C CYS A 46 9.61 -5.10 9.41
N ASN A 47 10.39 -6.18 9.44
CA ASN A 47 9.84 -7.54 9.54
C ASN A 47 9.55 -7.88 11.00
N PHE A 48 8.30 -8.23 11.29
CA PHE A 48 7.77 -8.50 12.63
C PHE A 48 7.43 -9.99 12.85
N ARG A 49 7.85 -10.89 11.95
CA ARG A 49 7.57 -12.34 11.99
C ARG A 49 7.75 -12.96 13.37
N ASP A 50 8.85 -12.61 14.01
CA ASP A 50 9.28 -13.19 15.28
C ASP A 50 8.99 -12.28 16.49
N VAL A 51 8.10 -11.29 16.33
CA VAL A 51 7.67 -10.38 17.39
C VAL A 51 6.43 -10.93 18.09
N ASN A 52 6.52 -11.13 19.40
CA ASN A 52 5.42 -11.70 20.20
C ASN A 52 4.77 -10.69 21.17
N TYR A 53 5.33 -9.48 21.28
CA TYR A 53 4.74 -8.39 22.05
C TYR A 53 5.28 -7.05 21.56
N ILE A 54 4.42 -6.02 21.53
CA ILE A 54 4.85 -4.64 21.28
C ILE A 54 4.22 -3.67 22.28
N GLY A 55 5.04 -2.84 22.91
CA GLY A 55 4.64 -1.78 23.83
C GLY A 55 4.59 -0.40 23.17
N SER A 56 3.95 0.55 23.87
CA SER A 56 3.81 1.94 23.41
C SER A 56 5.13 2.65 23.11
N ALA A 57 6.19 2.33 23.85
CA ALA A 57 7.51 2.91 23.64
C ALA A 57 8.09 2.57 22.26
N VAL A 58 7.97 1.31 21.81
CA VAL A 58 8.44 0.89 20.48
C VAL A 58 7.50 1.36 19.38
N LEU A 59 6.17 1.32 19.60
CA LEU A 59 5.21 1.91 18.64
C LEU A 59 5.54 3.37 18.34
N ARG A 60 5.89 4.15 19.37
CA ARG A 60 6.31 5.54 19.21
C ARG A 60 7.57 5.68 18.37
N LEU A 61 8.58 4.82 18.56
CA LEU A 61 9.78 4.81 17.72
C LEU A 61 9.45 4.52 16.24
N ILE A 62 8.59 3.53 15.98
CA ILE A 62 8.14 3.19 14.63
C ILE A 62 7.36 4.35 14.00
N PHE A 63 6.48 4.99 14.77
CA PHE A 63 5.71 6.16 14.30
C PHE A 63 6.63 7.35 13.96
N GLU A 64 7.59 7.66 14.82
CA GLU A 64 8.55 8.74 14.61
C GLU A 64 9.40 8.48 13.35
N ALA A 65 9.86 7.23 13.15
CA ALA A 65 10.58 6.83 11.94
C ALA A 65 9.71 6.93 10.67
N ALA A 66 8.46 6.46 10.72
CA ALA A 66 7.52 6.54 9.60
C ALA A 66 7.24 7.99 9.20
N ARG A 67 7.03 8.88 10.20
CA ARG A 67 6.79 10.31 9.98
C ARG A 67 7.99 10.99 9.34
N GLU A 68 9.21 10.68 9.80
CA GLU A 68 10.43 11.27 9.25
C GLU A 68 10.69 10.83 7.81
N LEU A 69 10.52 9.54 7.50
CA LEU A 69 10.62 9.03 6.13
C LEU A 69 9.57 9.67 5.22
N HIS A 70 8.32 9.80 5.69
CA HIS A 70 7.25 10.44 4.94
C HIS A 70 7.57 11.89 4.57
N ARG A 71 8.13 12.67 5.51
CA ARG A 71 8.58 14.06 5.24
C ARG A 71 9.60 14.17 4.11
N ARG A 72 10.32 13.09 3.82
CA ARG A 72 11.37 13.01 2.80
C ARG A 72 10.92 12.25 1.55
N ASN A 73 9.61 12.02 1.39
CA ASN A 73 9.03 11.19 0.32
C ASN A 73 9.51 9.73 0.29
N ALA A 74 10.02 9.22 1.42
CA ALA A 74 10.34 7.80 1.62
C ALA A 74 9.23 7.10 2.41
N GLN A 75 9.25 5.78 2.45
CA GLN A 75 8.18 4.98 3.07
C GLN A 75 8.71 4.04 4.15
N LEU A 76 7.93 3.89 5.22
CA LEU A 76 8.08 2.82 6.21
C LEU A 76 6.96 1.80 6.03
N ARG A 77 7.31 0.52 6.03
CA ARG A 77 6.35 -0.60 5.98
C ARG A 77 6.71 -1.62 7.03
N ILE A 78 5.73 -2.34 7.56
CA ILE A 78 5.95 -3.50 8.42
C ILE A 78 5.55 -4.74 7.64
N LEU A 79 6.31 -5.85 7.74
CA LEU A 79 6.05 -7.14 7.11
C LEU A 79 5.87 -8.25 8.16
N ASP A 80 5.24 -9.35 7.77
CA ASP A 80 5.05 -10.58 8.56
C ASP A 80 4.48 -10.32 9.97
N CYS A 81 3.59 -9.34 10.12
CA CYS A 81 3.13 -8.90 11.44
C CYS A 81 2.06 -9.85 12.03
N PRO A 82 2.33 -10.51 13.17
CA PRO A 82 1.39 -11.46 13.77
C PRO A 82 0.05 -10.80 14.14
N PRO A 83 -1.07 -11.56 14.14
CA PRO A 83 -2.42 -11.00 14.35
C PRO A 83 -2.57 -10.16 15.63
N GLU A 84 -1.96 -10.58 16.73
CA GLU A 84 -2.00 -9.85 18.00
C GLU A 84 -1.28 -8.51 17.90
N ILE A 85 -0.11 -8.48 17.28
CA ILE A 85 0.68 -7.27 17.05
C ILE A 85 -0.05 -6.34 16.09
N ARG A 86 -0.60 -6.88 15.00
CA ARG A 86 -1.44 -6.15 14.04
C ARG A 86 -2.65 -5.50 14.71
N ARG A 87 -3.30 -6.19 15.67
CA ARG A 87 -4.42 -5.63 16.43
C ARG A 87 -3.99 -4.39 17.22
N VAL A 88 -2.80 -4.40 17.80
CA VAL A 88 -2.24 -3.22 18.49
C VAL A 88 -2.09 -2.05 17.52
N PHE A 89 -1.51 -2.25 16.33
CA PHE A 89 -1.41 -1.19 15.32
C PHE A 89 -2.78 -0.63 14.90
N ALA A 90 -3.80 -1.48 14.76
CA ALA A 90 -5.16 -1.05 14.45
C ALA A 90 -5.78 -0.22 15.57
N LEU A 91 -5.59 -0.61 16.83
CA LEU A 91 -6.09 0.15 17.98
C LEU A 91 -5.43 1.53 18.12
N THR A 92 -4.23 1.70 17.57
CA THR A 92 -3.49 2.97 17.61
C THR A 92 -3.57 3.78 16.30
N GLY A 93 -4.41 3.38 15.33
CA GLY A 93 -4.55 4.08 14.04
C GLY A 93 -3.31 3.99 13.13
N MET A 94 -2.44 3.01 13.37
CA MET A 94 -1.21 2.75 12.62
C MET A 94 -1.30 1.50 11.75
N ASP A 95 -2.51 0.96 11.53
CA ASP A 95 -2.81 -0.19 10.68
C ASP A 95 -2.30 -0.01 9.24
N HIS A 96 -2.27 1.23 8.75
CA HIS A 96 -1.74 1.58 7.44
C HIS A 96 -0.25 1.27 7.25
N LEU A 97 0.52 1.07 8.35
CA LEU A 97 1.93 0.70 8.31
C LEU A 97 2.14 -0.82 8.23
N VAL A 98 1.22 -1.61 8.78
CA VAL A 98 1.31 -3.06 8.84
C VAL A 98 0.95 -3.66 7.50
N GLU A 99 1.84 -4.48 6.95
CA GLU A 99 1.67 -5.33 5.78
C GLU A 99 0.20 -5.65 5.60
N GLY A 100 -0.43 -5.03 4.60
CA GLY A 100 -1.82 -4.58 4.67
C GLY A 100 -2.87 -5.52 5.24
N GLY A 101 -4.09 -4.98 5.37
CA GLY A 101 -5.25 -5.78 4.93
C GLY A 101 -4.98 -6.42 3.55
N PRO A 102 -5.84 -7.32 3.06
CA PRO A 102 -5.62 -8.01 1.78
C PRO A 102 -5.02 -7.04 0.76
N GLY A 103 -3.84 -7.39 0.22
CA GLY A 103 -3.09 -6.55 -0.72
C GLY A 103 -3.93 -6.23 -1.95
N PRO A 104 -3.44 -5.39 -2.88
CA PRO A 104 -4.16 -5.21 -4.13
C PRO A 104 -4.30 -6.59 -4.77
N ASN A 105 -5.51 -7.12 -4.73
CA ASN A 105 -5.90 -8.31 -5.45
C ASN A 105 -6.96 -7.89 -6.44
N PHE A 106 -7.10 -8.67 -7.50
CA PHE A 106 -8.17 -8.44 -8.43
C PHE A 106 -8.74 -9.74 -8.95
N SER A 107 -10.04 -9.72 -9.19
CA SER A 107 -10.71 -10.66 -10.06
C SER A 107 -11.22 -9.91 -11.28
N HIS A 108 -11.63 -10.64 -12.32
CA HIS A 108 -12.23 -10.03 -13.48
C HIS A 108 -13.36 -10.91 -14.02
N GLU A 109 -14.30 -10.27 -14.69
CA GLU A 109 -15.35 -10.90 -15.47
C GLU A 109 -15.57 -10.13 -16.77
N ILE A 110 -16.15 -10.79 -17.76
CA ILE A 110 -16.69 -10.12 -18.94
C ILE A 110 -18.21 -10.20 -18.86
N ASN A 111 -18.86 -9.05 -18.73
CA ASN A 111 -20.31 -8.94 -18.61
C ASN A 111 -20.83 -7.87 -19.58
N ASN A 112 -21.86 -8.20 -20.37
CA ASN A 112 -22.42 -7.32 -21.40
C ASN A 112 -21.36 -6.72 -22.35
N GLY A 113 -20.33 -7.50 -22.70
CA GLY A 113 -19.22 -7.05 -23.56
C GLY A 113 -18.20 -6.11 -22.88
N ALA A 114 -18.38 -5.77 -21.61
CA ALA A 114 -17.43 -4.99 -20.83
C ALA A 114 -16.55 -5.91 -19.99
N LEU A 115 -15.23 -5.65 -19.99
CA LEU A 115 -14.31 -6.25 -19.02
C LEU A 115 -14.44 -5.48 -17.71
N ARG A 116 -14.93 -6.14 -16.66
CA ARG A 116 -14.99 -5.59 -15.31
C ARG A 116 -13.87 -6.20 -14.47
N ILE A 117 -13.06 -5.35 -13.86
CA ILE A 117 -11.99 -5.72 -12.94
C ILE A 117 -12.39 -5.28 -11.55
N PHE A 118 -12.57 -6.24 -10.64
CA PHE A 118 -12.87 -5.99 -9.24
C PHE A 118 -11.57 -5.81 -8.48
N LEU A 119 -11.36 -4.63 -7.92
CA LEU A 119 -10.18 -4.29 -7.18
C LEU A 119 -10.47 -4.39 -5.69
N ASN A 120 -9.63 -5.14 -4.97
CA ASN A 120 -9.76 -5.33 -3.54
C ASN A 120 -8.46 -4.95 -2.84
N GLY A 121 -8.58 -4.31 -1.69
CA GLY A 121 -7.45 -4.01 -0.84
C GLY A 121 -6.91 -2.60 -1.05
N ARG A 122 -5.82 -2.31 -0.35
CA ARG A 122 -5.18 -0.99 -0.40
C ARG A 122 -4.41 -0.83 -1.70
N MET A 123 -4.75 0.20 -2.48
CA MET A 123 -4.10 0.53 -3.76
C MET A 123 -2.97 1.54 -3.52
N ASP A 124 -1.92 1.13 -2.79
CA ASP A 124 -0.77 1.97 -2.46
C ASP A 124 0.33 1.98 -3.54
N ALA A 125 1.24 2.97 -3.42
CA ALA A 125 2.21 3.33 -4.44
C ALA A 125 3.14 2.18 -4.87
N VAL A 126 3.44 1.25 -3.95
CA VAL A 126 4.44 0.19 -4.17
C VAL A 126 3.74 -1.11 -4.56
N ARG A 127 2.58 -1.41 -3.97
CA ARG A 127 1.90 -2.70 -4.19
C ARG A 127 1.10 -2.78 -5.48
N ILE A 128 0.72 -1.65 -6.07
CA ILE A 128 0.12 -1.65 -7.41
C ILE A 128 1.01 -2.41 -8.42
N GLY A 129 2.34 -2.40 -8.23
CA GLY A 129 3.27 -3.18 -9.06
C GLY A 129 2.94 -4.68 -9.10
N GLU A 130 2.40 -5.25 -8.02
CA GLU A 130 2.07 -6.68 -7.91
C GLU A 130 0.97 -7.10 -8.90
N ILE A 131 0.00 -6.22 -9.16
CA ILE A 131 -1.12 -6.49 -10.09
C ILE A 131 -0.98 -5.78 -11.44
N ARG A 132 -0.08 -4.81 -11.57
CA ARG A 132 -0.01 -3.89 -12.72
C ARG A 132 0.12 -4.62 -14.05
N ASP A 133 1.07 -5.54 -14.17
CA ASP A 133 1.32 -6.23 -15.42
C ASP A 133 0.19 -7.19 -15.80
N ALA A 134 -0.41 -7.86 -14.81
CA ALA A 134 -1.53 -8.76 -15.02
C ALA A 134 -2.77 -7.97 -15.49
N VAL A 135 -3.11 -6.89 -14.81
CA VAL A 135 -4.19 -5.97 -15.21
C VAL A 135 -3.94 -5.38 -16.59
N ARG A 136 -2.71 -4.93 -16.88
CA ARG A 136 -2.34 -4.38 -18.18
C ARG A 136 -2.57 -5.39 -19.30
N LYS A 137 -2.13 -6.63 -19.12
CA LYS A 137 -2.32 -7.70 -20.12
C LYS A 137 -3.80 -7.95 -20.41
N LEU A 138 -4.65 -8.00 -19.37
CA LEU A 138 -6.10 -8.18 -19.54
C LEU A 138 -6.73 -7.02 -20.31
N VAL A 139 -6.41 -5.78 -19.94
CA VAL A 139 -6.95 -4.59 -20.61
C VAL A 139 -6.47 -4.50 -22.07
N GLN A 140 -5.22 -4.84 -22.35
CA GLN A 140 -4.68 -4.83 -23.72
C GLN A 140 -5.28 -5.93 -24.61
N ALA A 141 -5.61 -7.08 -24.03
CA ALA A 141 -6.25 -8.18 -24.75
C ALA A 141 -7.74 -7.92 -25.05
N HIS A 142 -8.42 -7.13 -24.21
CA HIS A 142 -9.84 -6.85 -24.38
C HIS A 142 -10.12 -5.84 -25.51
N ARG A 143 -11.23 -6.05 -26.23
CA ARG A 143 -11.78 -5.10 -27.22
C ARG A 143 -13.18 -4.72 -26.76
N GLY A 144 -13.34 -3.51 -26.24
CA GLY A 144 -14.60 -3.03 -25.68
C GLY A 144 -14.39 -2.23 -24.40
N ALA A 145 -15.49 -1.95 -23.71
CA ALA A 145 -15.47 -1.17 -22.48
C ALA A 145 -14.68 -1.88 -21.36
N VAL A 146 -13.97 -1.09 -20.55
CA VAL A 146 -13.23 -1.54 -19.37
C VAL A 146 -13.77 -0.79 -18.16
N ARG A 147 -14.07 -1.54 -17.09
CA ARG A 147 -14.61 -1.01 -15.83
C ARG A 147 -13.78 -1.50 -14.66
N PHE A 148 -13.34 -0.57 -13.83
CA PHE A 148 -12.71 -0.91 -12.56
C PHE A 148 -13.76 -0.71 -11.45
N ASP A 149 -14.06 -1.74 -10.69
CA ASP A 149 -14.90 -1.66 -9.50
C ASP A 149 -14.00 -1.43 -8.28
N ALA A 150 -14.17 -0.28 -7.62
CA ALA A 150 -13.36 0.15 -6.48
C ALA A 150 -14.11 0.05 -5.13
N SER A 151 -15.21 -0.71 -5.06
CA SER A 151 -16.02 -0.84 -3.84
C SER A 151 -15.24 -1.40 -2.64
N ALA A 152 -14.23 -2.24 -2.90
CA ALA A 152 -13.34 -2.81 -1.89
C ALA A 152 -11.96 -2.12 -1.85
N VAL A 153 -11.87 -0.87 -2.31
CA VAL A 153 -10.66 -0.05 -2.28
C VAL A 153 -10.82 1.06 -1.23
N PRO A 154 -10.48 0.80 0.05
CA PRO A 154 -10.62 1.79 1.12
C PRO A 154 -9.57 2.91 1.04
N TYR A 155 -8.55 2.75 0.20
CA TYR A 155 -7.45 3.70 0.09
C TYR A 155 -6.82 3.64 -1.31
N ALA A 156 -6.54 4.83 -1.86
CA ALA A 156 -5.86 5.02 -3.13
C ALA A 156 -4.73 6.06 -3.00
N ALA A 157 -3.59 5.78 -3.62
CA ALA A 157 -2.47 6.71 -3.77
C ALA A 157 -2.18 7.01 -5.25
N SER A 158 -1.11 7.77 -5.53
CA SER A 158 -0.70 8.13 -6.89
C SER A 158 -0.56 6.93 -7.83
N ALA A 159 -0.03 5.78 -7.38
CA ALA A 159 0.07 4.60 -8.25
C ALA A 159 -1.28 4.03 -8.68
N PHE A 160 -2.33 4.19 -7.86
CA PHE A 160 -3.66 3.80 -8.29
C PHE A 160 -4.19 4.69 -9.41
N LEU A 161 -3.93 6.00 -9.33
CA LEU A 161 -4.24 6.95 -10.40
C LEU A 161 -3.50 6.55 -11.69
N HIS A 162 -2.21 6.23 -11.59
CA HIS A 162 -1.42 5.77 -12.73
C HIS A 162 -1.97 4.48 -13.34
N LEU A 163 -2.35 3.49 -12.53
CA LEU A 163 -2.98 2.26 -13.02
C LEU A 163 -4.27 2.57 -13.80
N CYS A 164 -5.12 3.47 -13.28
CA CYS A 164 -6.35 3.88 -13.97
C CYS A 164 -6.08 4.64 -15.27
N ILE A 165 -5.06 5.50 -15.30
CA ILE A 165 -4.65 6.23 -16.52
C ILE A 165 -4.13 5.26 -17.58
N ASP A 166 -3.28 4.31 -17.19
CA ASP A 166 -2.72 3.31 -18.10
C ASP A 166 -3.82 2.43 -18.68
N ALA A 167 -4.77 1.99 -17.84
CA ALA A 167 -5.94 1.24 -18.28
C ALA A 167 -6.84 2.06 -19.22
N SER A 168 -7.05 3.35 -18.92
CA SER A 168 -7.82 4.27 -19.77
C SER A 168 -7.20 4.44 -21.16
N LYS A 169 -5.88 4.63 -21.23
CA LYS A 169 -5.16 4.73 -22.49
C LYS A 169 -5.23 3.42 -23.30
N ALA A 170 -5.05 2.29 -22.64
CA ALA A 170 -5.11 0.99 -23.29
C ALA A 170 -6.52 0.65 -23.82
N ALA A 171 -7.57 0.95 -23.04
CA ALA A 171 -8.96 0.80 -23.49
C ALA A 171 -9.25 1.66 -24.72
N LYS A 172 -8.84 2.95 -24.70
CA LYS A 172 -9.01 3.87 -25.84
C LYS A 172 -8.27 3.40 -27.10
N ALA A 173 -7.05 2.91 -26.95
CA ALA A 173 -6.28 2.36 -28.07
C ALA A 173 -6.96 1.15 -28.73
N ASN A 174 -7.79 0.43 -27.97
CA ASN A 174 -8.56 -0.72 -28.42
C ASN A 174 -9.99 -0.36 -28.85
N GLY A 175 -10.32 0.93 -29.02
CA GLY A 175 -11.65 1.41 -29.42
C GLY A 175 -12.71 1.33 -28.31
N GLY A 176 -12.29 1.06 -27.07
CA GLY A 176 -13.15 0.99 -25.89
C GLY A 176 -13.08 2.24 -25.02
N GLU A 177 -13.99 2.31 -24.05
CA GLU A 177 -14.00 3.35 -23.02
C GLU A 177 -13.62 2.77 -21.66
N PHE A 178 -13.07 3.62 -20.80
CA PHE A 178 -12.70 3.28 -19.43
C PHE A 178 -13.58 4.01 -18.43
N GLY A 179 -13.92 3.35 -17.32
CA GLY A 179 -14.57 3.99 -16.20
C GLY A 179 -14.25 3.33 -14.86
N LEU A 180 -14.14 4.15 -13.82
CA LEU A 180 -13.97 3.72 -12.43
C LEU A 180 -15.31 3.85 -11.69
N GLU A 181 -15.79 2.75 -11.12
CA GLU A 181 -17.13 2.61 -10.53
C GLU A 181 -17.05 2.34 -9.02
N LYS A 182 -18.14 2.66 -8.31
CA LYS A 182 -18.33 2.37 -6.87
C LYS A 182 -17.18 2.87 -5.99
N VAL A 183 -16.74 4.10 -6.26
CA VAL A 183 -15.58 4.71 -5.61
C VAL A 183 -15.98 5.33 -4.26
N HIS A 184 -15.23 5.03 -3.19
CA HIS A 184 -15.44 5.68 -1.90
C HIS A 184 -15.21 7.21 -2.00
N PRO A 185 -15.98 8.06 -1.27
CA PRO A 185 -15.89 9.53 -1.41
C PRO A 185 -14.47 10.11 -1.25
N GLU A 186 -13.69 9.57 -0.32
CA GLU A 186 -12.30 9.97 -0.09
C GLU A 186 -11.39 9.66 -1.28
N VAL A 187 -11.56 8.48 -1.90
CA VAL A 187 -10.83 8.11 -3.12
C VAL A 187 -11.28 9.00 -4.27
N ALA A 188 -12.59 9.24 -4.44
CA ALA A 188 -13.11 10.12 -5.48
C ALA A 188 -12.61 11.57 -5.33
N GLN A 189 -12.38 12.04 -4.10
CA GLN A 189 -11.78 13.34 -3.84
C GLN A 189 -10.34 13.43 -4.36
N VAL A 190 -9.55 12.36 -4.21
CA VAL A 190 -8.18 12.29 -4.76
C VAL A 190 -8.19 12.45 -6.28
N PHE A 191 -9.11 11.79 -6.99
CA PHE A 191 -9.26 11.95 -8.44
C PHE A 191 -9.65 13.37 -8.84
N ARG A 192 -10.56 14.00 -8.09
CA ARG A 192 -10.98 15.39 -8.33
C ARG A 192 -9.84 16.38 -8.15
N ILE A 193 -9.07 16.25 -7.07
CA ILE A 193 -7.89 17.08 -6.81
C ILE A 193 -6.85 16.90 -7.92
N ALA A 194 -6.69 15.67 -8.44
CA ALA A 194 -5.77 15.37 -9.52
C ALA A 194 -6.27 15.77 -10.92
N GLY A 195 -7.47 16.34 -11.06
CA GLY A 195 -8.07 16.68 -12.37
C GLY A 195 -8.46 15.46 -13.21
N LEU A 196 -8.67 14.30 -12.57
CA LEU A 196 -8.98 13.01 -13.20
C LEU A 196 -10.45 12.60 -13.01
N GLN A 197 -11.34 13.55 -12.71
CA GLN A 197 -12.76 13.27 -12.49
C GLN A 197 -13.46 12.64 -13.71
N GLY A 198 -12.96 12.87 -14.92
CA GLY A 198 -13.48 12.23 -16.13
C GLY A 198 -13.23 10.72 -16.23
N LEU A 199 -12.45 10.15 -15.29
CA LEU A 199 -12.28 8.70 -15.14
C LEU A 199 -13.33 8.09 -14.20
N LEU A 200 -14.02 8.90 -13.39
CA LEU A 200 -15.05 8.44 -12.47
C LEU A 200 -16.37 8.28 -13.24
N LEU A 201 -17.00 7.12 -13.11
CA LEU A 201 -18.39 6.96 -13.51
C LEU A 201 -19.28 7.39 -12.36
N SER A 202 -20.26 8.23 -12.67
CA SER A 202 -21.26 8.71 -11.72
C SER A 202 -21.92 7.51 -11.04
N SER A 203 -21.92 7.47 -9.71
CA SER A 203 -22.83 6.61 -8.96
C SER A 203 -24.25 7.03 -9.32
N GLN A 204 -25.04 6.14 -9.94
CA GLN A 204 -26.49 6.20 -9.76
C GLN A 204 -26.83 5.62 -8.37
#